data_AF-A0A7X7K5X7-F1
#
_entry.id   AF-A0A7X7K5X7-F1
#
_cell.length_a   1.000
_cell.length_b   1.000
_cell.length_c   1.000
_cell.angle_alpha   90.00
_cell.angle_beta   90.00
_cell.angle_gamma   90.00
#
_symmetry.space_group_name_H-M   'P 1'
#
loop_
_entity.id
_entity.type
_entity.pdbx_description
1 polymer ?
#
loop_
_entity_poly.entity_id
_entity_poly.type
_entity_poly.pdbx_seq_one_letter_code
_entity_poly.pdbx_strand_id
1 'polypeptide(L)'
;MSERLGIVVDASVVRGAGASSVAASACMDCLGEIQKRCVVVMSREIEWEWMHTTESSPEGMATNMSQYAALWYSSMRSQRRVRWVSSKQHCDVCRELSCLCDPSFIVKLQQDFHLVDAALESDRRVVSRDKKMRRALERACTTVTAIRHIAWVVPPDHDAASWIASGALLGPPFCLDLGTD
;
A
#
# COMPACT_ATOMS: atom_id res chain seq x y z
N MET A 1 11.42 23.61 -4.49
CA MET A 1 10.26 23.03 -3.78
C MET A 1 10.67 21.63 -3.38
N SER A 2 10.73 21.30 -2.08
CA SER A 2 11.07 19.93 -1.67
C SER A 2 9.94 19.00 -2.14
N GLU A 3 10.28 17.92 -2.83
CA GLU A 3 9.27 16.96 -3.27
C GLU A 3 8.58 16.32 -2.06
N ARG A 4 7.25 16.27 -2.09
CA ARG A 4 6.49 15.58 -1.05
C ARG A 4 6.74 14.07 -1.16
N LEU A 5 6.83 13.42 -0.01
CA LEU A 5 6.97 11.97 0.09
C LEU A 5 5.74 11.27 -0.54
N GLY A 6 6.00 10.26 -1.37
CA GLY A 6 5.02 9.38 -1.98
C GLY A 6 4.72 8.15 -1.13
N ILE A 7 3.44 7.81 -1.02
CA ILE A 7 2.98 6.61 -0.31
C ILE A 7 2.03 5.84 -1.21
N VAL A 8 2.27 4.55 -1.38
CA VAL A 8 1.35 3.59 -2.01
C VAL A 8 0.29 3.19 -0.99
N VAL A 9 -0.98 3.23 -1.40
CA VAL A 9 -2.11 2.86 -0.55
C VAL A 9 -2.88 1.71 -1.21
N ASP A 10 -3.01 0.61 -0.49
CA ASP A 10 -3.74 -0.58 -0.91
C ASP A 10 -5.27 -0.34 -0.92
N ALA A 11 -5.98 -0.96 -1.87
CA ALA A 11 -7.44 -1.00 -1.92
C ALA A 11 -8.06 -1.42 -0.58
N SER A 12 -7.41 -2.31 0.18
CA SER A 12 -7.86 -2.72 1.50
C SER A 12 -8.02 -1.55 2.48
N VAL A 13 -7.18 -0.51 2.40
CA VAL A 13 -7.22 0.66 3.28
C VAL A 13 -8.35 1.61 2.88
N VAL A 14 -8.46 1.92 1.59
CA VAL A 14 -9.53 2.78 1.06
C VAL A 14 -10.91 2.14 1.20
N ARG A 15 -11.00 0.81 1.16
CA ARG A 15 -12.20 0.04 1.50
C ARG A 15 -12.55 0.09 2.97
N GLY A 16 -11.53 0.04 3.82
CA GLY A 16 -11.69 0.01 5.27
C GLY A 16 -12.05 1.35 5.90
N ALA A 17 -11.62 2.46 5.30
CA ALA A 17 -11.90 3.81 5.79
C ALA A 17 -13.40 4.13 5.66
N GLY A 18 -14.09 4.51 6.73
CA GLY A 18 -15.51 4.91 6.66
C GLY A 18 -16.54 3.90 7.19
N ALA A 19 -16.11 2.74 7.69
CA ALA A 19 -16.95 1.90 8.54
C ALA A 19 -16.88 2.36 10.02
N SER A 20 -17.84 1.91 10.84
CA SER A 20 -17.85 2.18 12.29
C SER A 20 -17.04 1.12 13.05
N SER A 21 -15.71 1.17 12.96
CA SER A 21 -14.81 0.28 13.70
C SER A 21 -13.46 0.93 13.99
N VAL A 22 -12.73 0.42 15.00
CA VAL A 22 -11.36 0.89 15.33
C VAL A 22 -10.43 0.80 14.11
N ALA A 23 -10.51 -0.29 13.35
CA ALA A 23 -9.70 -0.47 12.15
C ALA A 23 -10.04 0.55 11.06
N ALA A 24 -11.31 0.92 10.94
CA ALA A 24 -11.77 1.94 9.99
C ALA A 24 -11.32 3.34 10.40
N SER A 25 -11.37 3.67 11.70
CA SER A 25 -10.81 4.92 12.23
C SER A 25 -9.32 5.02 11.94
N ALA A 26 -8.55 3.96 12.21
CA ALA A 26 -7.11 3.94 11.89
C ALA A 26 -6.83 4.15 10.39
N CYS A 27 -7.66 3.60 9.50
CA CYS A 27 -7.55 3.86 8.07
C CYS A 27 -7.88 5.32 7.72
N MET A 28 -8.93 5.91 8.31
CA MET A 28 -9.30 7.31 8.08
C MET A 28 -8.21 8.27 8.58
N ASP A 29 -7.66 8.04 9.78
CA ASP A 29 -6.60 8.85 10.36
C ASP A 29 -5.34 8.79 9.48
N CYS A 30 -4.98 7.58 9.01
CA CYS A 30 -3.90 7.39 8.06
C CYS A 30 -4.12 8.17 6.75
N LEU A 31 -5.29 8.07 6.13
CA LEU A 31 -5.62 8.82 4.90
C LEU A 31 -5.60 10.33 5.15
N GLY A 32 -6.10 10.79 6.30
CA GLY A 32 -6.07 12.19 6.71
C GLY A 32 -4.65 12.74 6.84
N GLU A 33 -3.72 11.96 7.39
CA GLU A 33 -2.31 12.36 7.49
C GLU A 33 -1.61 12.38 6.12
N ILE A 34 -1.89 11.39 5.27
CA ILE A 34 -1.45 11.42 3.86
C ILE A 34 -1.97 12.67 3.17
N GLN A 35 -3.24 13.02 3.39
CA GLN A 35 -3.88 14.24 2.84
C GLN A 35 -3.30 15.53 3.42
N LYS A 36 -2.50 15.53 4.48
CA LYS A 36 -1.85 16.77 4.95
C LYS A 36 -0.43 16.90 4.39
N ARG A 37 0.30 15.78 4.35
CA ARG A 37 1.76 15.78 4.23
C ARG A 37 2.29 15.18 2.93
N CYS A 38 1.65 14.13 2.42
CA CYS A 38 2.23 13.28 1.38
C CYS A 38 1.56 13.48 0.00
N VAL A 39 2.08 12.79 -1.00
CA VAL A 39 1.36 12.46 -2.23
C VAL A 39 1.00 10.98 -2.22
N VAL A 40 -0.13 10.61 -2.83
CA VAL A 40 -0.45 9.20 -3.04
C VAL A 40 0.19 8.73 -4.35
N VAL A 41 0.88 7.61 -4.29
CA VAL A 41 1.48 6.96 -5.46
C VAL A 41 0.43 6.06 -6.11
N MET A 42 0.31 6.17 -7.42
CA MET A 42 -0.70 5.46 -8.20
C MET A 42 -0.10 4.83 -9.45
N SER A 43 -0.47 3.58 -9.71
CA SER A 43 -0.31 2.93 -11.01
C SER A 43 -1.69 2.65 -11.61
N ARG A 44 -1.75 2.20 -12.86
CA ARG A 44 -3.03 1.84 -13.49
C ARG A 44 -3.71 0.69 -12.77
N GLU A 45 -2.92 -0.27 -12.29
CA GLU A 45 -3.35 -1.46 -11.58
C GLU A 45 -3.91 -1.10 -10.20
N ILE A 46 -3.25 -0.19 -9.47
CA ILE A 46 -3.77 0.31 -8.17
C ILE A 46 -5.09 1.05 -8.38
N GLU A 47 -5.17 1.96 -9.36
CA GLU A 47 -6.42 2.69 -9.62
C GLU A 47 -7.53 1.73 -10.04
N TRP A 48 -7.22 0.75 -10.88
CA TRP A 48 -8.17 -0.27 -11.29
C TRP A 48 -8.70 -1.04 -10.09
N GLU A 49 -7.83 -1.50 -9.19
CA GLU A 49 -8.22 -2.21 -7.98
C GLU A 49 -9.09 -1.35 -7.06
N TRP A 50 -8.82 -0.05 -6.95
CA TRP A 50 -9.67 0.85 -6.18
C TRP A 50 -11.06 0.97 -6.79
N MET A 51 -11.14 1.10 -8.11
CA MET A 51 -12.39 1.33 -8.84
C MET A 51 -13.25 0.07 -9.00
N HIS A 52 -12.67 -1.14 -8.92
CA HIS A 52 -13.36 -2.40 -9.20
C HIS A 52 -13.24 -3.38 -8.03
N THR A 53 -14.38 -3.92 -7.58
CA THR A 53 -14.41 -5.04 -6.64
C THR A 53 -13.94 -6.34 -7.31
N THR A 54 -13.17 -7.13 -6.57
CA THR A 54 -12.70 -8.46 -6.98
C THR A 54 -13.71 -9.56 -6.67
N GLU A 55 -14.75 -9.26 -5.88
CA GLU A 55 -15.83 -10.20 -5.60
C GLU A 55 -16.98 -9.97 -6.57
N SER A 56 -17.53 -11.08 -7.09
CA SER A 56 -18.67 -11.11 -8.00
C SER A 56 -19.91 -10.49 -7.34
N SER A 57 -20.01 -9.16 -7.36
CA SER A 57 -21.23 -8.46 -7.01
C SER A 57 -22.23 -8.71 -8.15
N PRO A 58 -23.37 -9.38 -7.90
CA PRO A 58 -24.33 -9.75 -8.95
C PRO A 58 -24.99 -8.53 -9.61
N GLU A 59 -24.87 -7.36 -9.01
CA GLU A 59 -25.51 -6.12 -9.45
C GLU A 59 -24.48 -4.99 -9.47
N GLY A 60 -24.26 -4.41 -10.65
CA GLY A 60 -23.66 -3.09 -10.88
C GLY A 60 -22.33 -2.78 -10.18
N MET A 61 -21.21 -3.10 -10.83
CA MET A 61 -19.86 -2.52 -10.67
C MET A 61 -19.57 -1.90 -9.28
N ALA A 62 -19.50 -2.73 -8.24
CA ALA A 62 -19.10 -2.25 -6.91
C ALA A 62 -17.61 -1.83 -6.92
N THR A 63 -17.28 -0.73 -6.24
CA THR A 63 -15.91 -0.22 -6.07
C THR A 63 -15.33 -0.65 -4.73
N ASN A 64 -14.01 -0.82 -4.66
CA ASN A 64 -13.33 -1.05 -3.38
C ASN A 64 -13.22 0.22 -2.55
N MET A 65 -13.39 1.42 -3.10
CA MET A 65 -13.34 2.65 -2.31
C MET A 65 -14.62 2.87 -1.53
N SER A 66 -14.49 3.19 -0.24
CA SER A 66 -15.60 3.74 0.51
C SER A 66 -15.96 5.16 0.04
N GLN A 67 -17.13 5.65 0.46
CA GLN A 67 -17.53 7.03 0.20
C GLN A 67 -16.52 8.05 0.75
N TYR A 68 -15.97 7.80 1.95
CA TYR A 68 -14.92 8.63 2.54
C TYR A 68 -13.68 8.64 1.65
N ALA A 69 -13.19 7.47 1.23
CA ALA A 69 -11.99 7.35 0.44
C ALA A 69 -12.16 7.96 -0.96
N ALA A 70 -13.35 7.87 -1.57
CA ALA A 70 -13.66 8.52 -2.84
C ALA A 70 -13.55 10.05 -2.75
N LEU A 71 -14.09 10.66 -1.68
CA LEU A 71 -13.97 12.10 -1.43
C LEU A 71 -12.51 12.50 -1.17
N TRP A 72 -11.80 11.71 -0.38
CA TRP A 72 -10.37 11.89 -0.11
C TRP A 72 -9.55 11.84 -1.41
N TYR A 73 -9.75 10.83 -2.26
CA TYR A 73 -9.02 10.68 -3.52
C TYR A 73 -9.33 11.82 -4.49
N SER A 74 -10.60 12.25 -4.58
CA SER A 74 -11.01 13.42 -5.35
C SER A 74 -10.29 14.69 -4.88
N SER A 75 -10.18 14.89 -3.56
CA SER A 75 -9.41 15.99 -2.98
C SER A 75 -7.91 15.90 -3.32
N MET A 76 -7.31 14.72 -3.21
CA MET A 76 -5.91 14.50 -3.59
C MET A 76 -5.67 14.83 -5.07
N ARG A 77 -6.58 14.44 -5.96
CA ARG A 77 -6.51 14.76 -7.40
C ARG A 77 -6.62 16.25 -7.67
N SER A 78 -7.60 16.93 -7.08
CA SER A 78 -7.81 18.38 -7.30
C SER A 78 -6.63 19.21 -6.78
N GLN A 79 -5.97 18.75 -5.73
CA GLN A 79 -4.75 19.34 -5.18
C GLN A 79 -3.46 18.93 -5.92
N ARG A 80 -3.56 18.12 -6.99
CA ARG A 80 -2.41 17.57 -7.76
C ARG A 80 -1.43 16.76 -6.89
N ARG A 81 -1.98 15.96 -5.97
CA ARG A 81 -1.22 15.13 -5.01
C ARG A 81 -1.32 13.63 -5.29
N VAL A 82 -1.61 13.28 -6.54
CA VAL A 82 -1.49 11.94 -7.07
C VAL A 82 -0.23 11.90 -7.93
N ARG A 83 0.74 11.07 -7.55
CA ARG A 83 1.96 10.81 -8.33
C ARG A 83 1.77 9.51 -9.09
N TRP A 84 1.74 9.62 -10.41
CA TRP A 84 1.65 8.46 -11.29
C TRP A 84 3.02 7.82 -11.50
N VAL A 85 3.10 6.51 -11.34
CA VAL A 85 4.28 5.70 -11.66
C VAL A 85 3.93 4.70 -12.76
N SER A 86 4.87 4.44 -13.66
CA SER A 86 4.74 3.36 -14.63
C SER A 86 5.00 2.03 -13.94
N SER A 87 4.16 1.01 -14.17
CA SER A 87 4.54 -0.34 -13.80
C SER A 87 5.75 -0.75 -14.63
N LYS A 88 6.88 -0.97 -13.96
CA LYS A 88 8.06 -1.54 -14.61
C LYS A 88 7.99 -3.06 -14.70
N GLN A 89 7.01 -3.66 -14.00
CA GLN A 89 6.86 -5.10 -13.90
C GLN A 89 8.20 -5.70 -13.51
N HIS A 90 8.66 -5.45 -12.27
CA HIS A 90 9.88 -6.05 -11.72
C HIS A 90 9.78 -7.59 -11.68
N CYS A 91 9.85 -8.22 -12.85
CA CYS A 91 9.57 -9.62 -13.11
C CYS A 91 10.60 -10.52 -12.44
N ASP A 92 11.84 -10.03 -12.32
CA ASP A 92 12.90 -10.64 -11.53
C ASP A 92 12.51 -10.74 -10.06
N VAL A 93 12.08 -9.62 -9.44
CA VAL A 93 11.61 -9.59 -8.05
C VAL A 93 10.38 -10.49 -7.87
N CYS A 94 9.39 -10.39 -8.77
CA CYS A 94 8.19 -11.22 -8.73
C CYS A 94 8.53 -12.72 -8.83
N ARG A 95 9.45 -13.09 -9.72
CA ARG A 95 9.92 -14.46 -9.91
C ARG A 95 10.65 -14.97 -8.66
N GLU A 96 11.58 -14.18 -8.11
CA GLU A 96 12.31 -14.55 -6.90
C GLU A 96 11.35 -14.77 -5.71
N LEU A 97 10.40 -13.86 -5.51
CA LEU A 97 9.38 -14.01 -4.48
C LEU A 97 8.50 -15.25 -4.72
N SER A 98 8.13 -15.53 -5.97
CA SER A 98 7.34 -16.71 -6.33
C SER A 98 8.08 -18.02 -6.06
N CYS A 99 9.41 -18.05 -6.17
CA CYS A 99 10.21 -19.25 -5.86
C CYS A 99 10.31 -19.53 -4.34
N LEU A 100 10.16 -18.50 -3.50
CA LEU A 100 10.34 -18.61 -2.04
C LEU A 100 9.05 -18.92 -1.29
N CYS A 101 7.91 -18.69 -1.93
CA CYS A 101 6.62 -18.73 -1.25
C CYS A 101 5.84 -20.00 -1.56
N ASP A 102 4.96 -20.39 -0.64
CA ASP A 102 4.03 -21.50 -0.87
C ASP A 102 3.02 -21.16 -2.00
N PRO A 103 2.46 -22.17 -2.69
CA PRO A 103 1.57 -21.92 -3.83
C PRO A 103 0.36 -21.03 -3.53
N SER A 104 -0.19 -21.10 -2.31
CA SER A 104 -1.34 -20.27 -1.92
C SER A 104 -0.96 -18.79 -1.80
N PHE A 105 0.27 -18.54 -1.36
CA PHE A 105 0.83 -17.21 -1.31
C PHE A 105 1.21 -16.70 -2.70
N ILE A 106 1.69 -17.54 -3.62
CA ILE A 106 2.03 -17.09 -4.99
C ILE A 106 0.83 -16.42 -5.67
N VAL A 107 -0.37 -17.00 -5.54
CA VAL A 107 -1.59 -16.42 -6.12
C VAL A 107 -1.86 -15.03 -5.53
N LYS A 108 -1.72 -14.90 -4.21
CA LYS A 108 -1.93 -13.63 -3.51
C LYS A 108 -0.85 -12.60 -3.86
N LEU A 109 0.39 -13.04 -3.94
CA LEU A 109 1.51 -12.22 -4.38
C LEU A 109 1.25 -11.69 -5.77
N GLN A 110 0.81 -12.52 -6.71
CA GLN A 110 0.48 -12.09 -8.07
C GLN A 110 -0.64 -11.04 -8.11
N GLN A 111 -1.63 -11.17 -7.21
CA GLN A 111 -2.72 -10.20 -7.10
C GLN A 111 -2.26 -8.85 -6.55
N ASP A 112 -1.35 -8.85 -5.57
CA ASP A 112 -0.95 -7.65 -4.82
C ASP A 112 0.46 -7.14 -5.20
N PHE A 113 1.13 -7.75 -6.18
CA PHE A 113 2.52 -7.41 -6.55
C PHE A 113 2.65 -5.97 -7.08
N HIS A 114 1.60 -5.44 -7.69
CA HIS A 114 1.56 -4.05 -8.17
C HIS A 114 1.81 -3.04 -7.04
N LEU A 115 1.47 -3.36 -5.79
CA LEU A 115 1.80 -2.52 -4.62
C LEU A 115 3.31 -2.49 -4.38
N VAL A 116 3.98 -3.64 -4.49
CA VAL A 116 5.45 -3.75 -4.37
C VAL A 116 6.12 -3.03 -5.54
N ASP A 117 5.64 -3.26 -6.77
CA ASP A 117 6.15 -2.62 -7.98
C ASP A 117 6.08 -1.09 -7.88
N ALA A 118 4.93 -0.54 -7.48
CA ALA A 118 4.75 0.88 -7.28
C ALA A 118 5.61 1.45 -6.15
N ALA A 119 5.85 0.66 -5.09
CA ALA A 119 6.71 1.07 -3.99
C ALA A 119 8.18 1.16 -4.44
N LEU A 120 8.66 0.22 -5.26
CA LEU A 120 10.01 0.23 -5.83
C LEU A 120 10.24 1.41 -6.77
N GLU A 121 9.21 1.84 -7.49
CA GLU A 121 9.24 3.00 -8.40
C GLU A 121 9.00 4.35 -7.71
N SER A 122 8.86 4.35 -6.39
CA SER A 122 8.59 5.56 -5.63
C SER A 122 9.43 5.58 -4.35
N ASP A 123 8.89 6.13 -3.29
CA ASP A 123 9.60 6.30 -2.03
C ASP A 123 9.58 5.02 -1.19
N ARG A 124 9.17 3.85 -1.67
CA ARG A 124 9.21 2.58 -0.91
C ARG A 124 8.35 2.58 0.37
N ARG A 125 7.22 3.29 0.36
CA ARG A 125 6.25 3.31 1.48
C ARG A 125 4.93 2.70 1.01
N VAL A 126 4.45 1.70 1.72
CA VAL A 126 3.16 1.04 1.48
C VAL A 126 2.33 1.07 2.75
N VAL A 127 1.06 1.44 2.61
CA VAL A 127 0.04 1.26 3.65
C VAL A 127 -0.96 0.22 3.16
N SER A 128 -1.13 -0.85 3.92
CA SER A 128 -2.03 -1.97 3.58
C SER A 128 -2.56 -2.63 4.85
N ARG A 129 -3.80 -3.13 4.82
CA ARG A 129 -4.33 -3.96 5.92
C ARG A 129 -3.87 -5.42 5.86
N ASP A 130 -3.09 -5.79 4.85
CA ASP A 130 -2.71 -7.17 4.60
C ASP A 130 -1.50 -7.63 5.44
N LYS A 131 -1.80 -8.12 6.63
CA LYS A 131 -0.79 -8.67 7.54
C LYS A 131 -0.08 -9.91 6.97
N LYS A 132 -0.77 -10.70 6.14
CA LYS A 132 -0.22 -11.94 5.58
C LYS A 132 0.82 -11.61 4.52
N MET A 133 0.51 -10.65 3.64
CA MET A 133 1.44 -10.12 2.64
C MET A 133 2.69 -9.57 3.33
N ARG A 134 2.52 -8.67 4.30
CA ARG A 134 3.65 -8.11 5.04
C ARG A 134 4.56 -9.19 5.62
N ARG A 135 4.02 -10.15 6.38
CA ARG A 135 4.82 -11.21 7.01
C ARG A 135 5.57 -12.08 6.01
N ALA A 136 4.99 -12.29 4.83
CA ALA A 136 5.66 -13.06 3.79
C ALA A 136 6.78 -12.26 3.13
N LEU A 137 6.56 -10.97 2.87
CA LEU A 137 7.60 -10.07 2.38
C LEU A 137 8.74 -9.89 3.40
N GLU A 138 8.44 -9.82 4.70
CA GLU A 138 9.44 -9.82 5.78
C GLU A 138 10.32 -11.08 5.76
N ARG A 139 9.73 -12.27 5.53
CA ARG A 139 10.52 -13.50 5.38
C ARG A 139 11.36 -13.46 4.10
N ALA A 140 10.76 -13.03 3.00
CA ALA A 140 11.38 -13.06 1.69
C ALA A 140 12.47 -12.01 1.51
N CYS A 141 12.43 -10.87 2.22
CA CYS A 141 13.41 -9.80 2.06
C CYS A 141 14.82 -10.20 2.49
N THR A 142 14.97 -11.24 3.33
CA THR A 142 16.27 -11.86 3.63
C THR A 142 16.99 -12.34 2.37
N THR A 143 16.23 -12.81 1.37
CA THR A 143 16.75 -13.32 0.10
C THR A 143 16.60 -12.29 -1.03
N VAL A 144 15.42 -11.67 -1.14
CA VAL A 144 15.09 -10.68 -2.17
C VAL A 144 15.45 -9.28 -1.66
N THR A 145 16.70 -8.88 -1.88
CA THR A 145 17.25 -7.63 -1.33
C THR A 145 16.55 -6.37 -1.81
N ALA A 146 15.99 -6.40 -3.03
CA ALA A 146 15.30 -5.26 -3.65
C ALA A 146 14.14 -4.70 -2.80
N ILE A 147 13.47 -5.57 -2.02
CA ILE A 147 12.30 -5.19 -1.21
C ILE A 147 12.65 -4.84 0.25
N ARG A 148 13.89 -5.05 0.72
CA ARG A 148 14.29 -4.83 2.13
C ARG A 148 13.94 -3.44 2.65
N HIS A 149 14.13 -2.43 1.81
CA HIS A 149 13.91 -1.03 2.16
C HIS A 149 12.48 -0.53 1.92
N ILE A 150 11.52 -1.44 1.71
CA ILE A 150 10.10 -1.08 1.70
C ILE A 150 9.62 -0.99 3.15
N ALA A 151 9.05 0.17 3.52
CA ALA A 151 8.25 0.31 4.73
C ALA A 151 6.82 -0.13 4.43
N TRP A 152 6.33 -1.13 5.15
CA TRP A 152 5.00 -1.70 4.98
C TRP A 152 4.20 -1.57 6.28
N VAL A 153 3.24 -0.67 6.29
CA VAL A 153 2.51 -0.27 7.50
C VAL A 153 1.08 -0.77 7.47
N VAL A 154 0.65 -1.35 8.60
CA VAL A 154 -0.69 -1.90 8.80
C VAL A 154 -1.45 -1.00 9.79
N PRO A 155 -2.34 -0.09 9.36
CA PRO A 155 -2.97 0.90 10.24
C PRO A 155 -3.64 0.39 11.52
N PRO A 156 -4.36 -0.75 11.55
CA PRO A 156 -4.90 -1.25 12.81
C PRO A 156 -3.85 -1.79 13.79
N ASP A 157 -2.64 -2.11 13.32
CA ASP A 157 -1.59 -2.74 14.14
C ASP A 157 -0.43 -1.78 14.44
N HIS A 158 -0.29 -0.75 13.63
CA HIS A 158 0.72 0.28 13.72
C HIS A 158 0.04 1.63 13.88
N ASP A 159 0.65 2.53 14.64
CA ASP A 159 0.26 3.94 14.62
C ASP A 159 0.72 4.60 13.30
N ALA A 160 0.03 4.25 12.21
CA ALA A 160 0.34 4.69 10.86
C ALA A 160 0.21 6.21 10.72
N ALA A 161 -0.77 6.80 11.39
CA ALA A 161 -0.99 8.23 11.39
C ALA A 161 0.21 8.96 12.02
N SER A 162 0.68 8.54 13.20
CA SER A 162 1.87 9.14 13.83
C SER A 162 3.15 8.90 13.02
N TRP A 163 3.30 7.72 12.40
CA TRP A 163 4.42 7.45 11.50
C TRP A 163 4.45 8.40 10.30
N ILE A 164 3.31 8.62 9.63
CA ILE A 164 3.19 9.60 8.54
C ILE A 164 3.42 11.02 9.03
N ALA A 165 2.85 11.39 10.19
CA ALA A 165 3.03 12.71 10.78
C ALA A 165 4.51 13.02 11.08
N SER A 166 5.29 11.98 11.40
CA SER A 166 6.73 12.01 11.65
C SER A 166 7.58 11.85 10.38
N GLY A 167 6.98 11.93 9.20
CA GLY A 167 7.68 11.90 7.91
C GLY A 167 7.86 10.51 7.29
N ALA A 168 7.16 9.49 7.80
CA ALA A 168 7.16 8.13 7.28
C ALA A 168 8.58 7.59 7.02
N LEU A 169 9.41 7.66 8.07
CA LEU A 169 10.80 7.24 8.06
C LEU A 169 10.92 5.73 7.78
N LEU A 170 11.98 5.37 7.05
CA LEU A 170 12.38 3.97 6.88
C LEU A 170 13.08 3.52 8.17
N GLY A 171 12.74 2.33 8.64
CA GLY A 171 13.35 1.70 9.80
C GLY A 171 12.35 0.82 10.57
N PRO A 172 12.82 0.02 11.54
CA PRO A 172 11.94 -0.73 12.43
C PRO A 172 10.98 0.20 13.19
N PRO A 173 9.74 -0.24 13.48
CA PRO A 173 9.15 -1.54 13.14
C PRO A 173 8.46 -1.58 11.76
N PHE A 174 8.69 -0.59 10.90
CA PHE A 174 7.91 -0.39 9.66
C PHE A 174 8.56 -1.01 8.42
N CYS A 175 9.90 -1.05 8.38
CA CYS A 175 10.63 -1.71 7.29
C CYS A 175 10.48 -3.23 7.36
N LEU A 176 10.45 -3.85 6.17
CA LEU A 176 10.43 -5.31 6.04
C LEU A 176 11.72 -5.95 6.59
N ASP A 177 12.84 -5.24 6.48
CA ASP A 177 14.08 -5.64 7.14
C ASP A 177 14.06 -5.22 8.62
N LEU A 178 14.20 -6.22 9.51
CA LEU A 178 14.28 -6.02 10.96
C LEU A 178 15.70 -5.66 11.44
N GLY A 179 16.69 -5.61 10.54
CA GLY A 179 18.07 -5.37 10.92
C GLY A 179 18.62 -6.55 11.71
N THR A 180 18.99 -7.60 11.01
CA THR A 180 20.09 -8.44 11.47
C THR A 180 21.32 -8.02 10.68
N ASP A 181 22.11 -7.13 11.27
CA ASP A 181 23.55 -7.10 11.00
C ASP A 181 24.17 -8.45 11.38
#